data_AF-A0A7S2MFC6-F1
#
_entry.id   AF-A0A7S2MFC6-F1
#
_cell.length_a   1.000
_cell.length_b   1.000
_cell.length_c   1.000
_cell.angle_alpha   90.00
_cell.angle_beta   90.00
_cell.angle_gamma   90.00
#
_symmetry.space_group_name_H-M   'P 1'
#
loop_
_entity.id
_entity.type
_entity.pdbx_description
1 polymer ?
#
loop_
_entity_poly.entity_id
_entity_poly.type
_entity_poly.pdbx_seq_one_letter_code
_entity_poly.pdbx_strand_id
1 'polypeptide(L)'
;ATSTTSTGLFSLLEGGSRCWDYSISDISSKDACFNTALHFVGLSGVATAELNNFGFSGCVYNTVANILMYGVTPGLAAAENMAQSSFRYVCDGIATTTTTATAAKA
;
A
#
# COMPACT_ATOMS: atom_id res chain seq x y z
N ALA A 1 15.55 -17.33 16.99
CA ALA A 1 15.05 -17.87 15.72
C ALA A 1 13.78 -17.11 15.37
N THR A 2 13.82 -16.23 14.37
CA THR A 2 12.65 -15.48 13.93
C THR A 2 12.00 -16.25 12.81
N SER A 3 10.88 -16.91 13.09
CA SER A 3 10.10 -17.64 12.10
C SER A 3 9.17 -16.67 11.38
N THR A 4 9.50 -16.32 10.14
CA THR A 4 8.60 -15.59 9.22
C THR A 4 7.75 -16.60 8.46
N THR A 5 6.52 -16.81 8.94
CA THR A 5 5.52 -17.56 8.17
C THR A 5 4.98 -16.65 7.06
N SER A 6 5.60 -16.73 5.89
CA SER A 6 5.21 -16.00 4.67
C SER A 6 4.25 -16.83 3.85
N THR A 7 2.95 -16.56 3.98
CA THR A 7 1.91 -17.11 3.10
C THR A 7 1.03 -15.97 2.56
N GLY A 8 1.62 -15.17 1.66
CA GLY A 8 0.97 -14.16 0.80
C GLY A 8 0.57 -12.84 1.47
N LEU A 9 0.47 -11.69 0.80
CA LEU A 9 0.75 -11.26 -0.58
C LEU A 9 0.77 -9.72 -0.63
N PHE A 10 0.24 -9.03 0.39
CA PHE A 10 0.04 -7.58 0.40
C PHE A 10 0.81 -6.87 1.53
N SER A 11 1.19 -5.61 1.31
CA SER A 11 1.81 -4.74 2.32
C SER A 11 1.11 -3.40 2.44
N LEU A 12 0.99 -2.89 3.66
CA LEU A 12 0.58 -1.52 3.93
C LEU A 12 1.81 -0.66 4.19
N LEU A 13 2.12 0.25 3.27
CA LEU A 13 3.27 1.14 3.39
C LEU A 13 3.05 2.24 4.44
N GLU A 14 4.14 2.90 4.83
CA GLU A 14 4.07 4.15 5.58
C GLU A 14 3.55 5.30 4.72
N GLY A 15 3.11 6.37 5.39
CA GLY A 15 2.62 7.57 4.73
C GLY A 15 3.69 8.22 3.84
N GLY A 16 3.30 8.66 2.65
CA GLY A 16 4.22 9.30 1.69
C GLY A 16 5.07 8.32 0.88
N SER A 17 4.78 7.02 0.97
CA SER A 17 5.42 5.98 0.14
C SER A 17 4.43 5.39 -0.86
N ARG A 18 4.94 4.95 -2.01
CA ARG A 18 4.17 4.29 -3.09
C ARG A 18 4.68 2.87 -3.30
N CYS A 19 3.86 2.00 -3.87
CA CYS A 19 4.27 0.63 -4.20
C CYS A 19 5.48 0.61 -5.14
N TRP A 20 5.51 1.54 -6.09
CA TRP A 20 6.63 1.75 -7.00
C TRP A 20 7.97 1.99 -6.28
N ASP A 21 7.99 2.72 -5.16
CA ASP A 21 9.22 3.03 -4.42
C ASP A 21 9.89 1.77 -3.85
N TYR A 22 9.12 0.68 -3.71
CA TYR A 22 9.58 -0.63 -3.24
C TYR A 22 9.68 -1.65 -4.38
N SER A 23 9.52 -1.23 -5.64
CA SER A 23 9.43 -2.11 -6.81
C SER A 23 8.30 -3.16 -6.68
N ILE A 24 7.18 -2.77 -6.06
CA ILE A 24 5.98 -3.59 -5.89
C ILE A 24 4.87 -3.04 -6.78
N SER A 25 4.06 -3.94 -7.34
CA SER A 25 2.87 -3.58 -8.09
C SER A 25 1.77 -2.99 -7.20
N ASP A 26 1.08 -1.97 -7.69
CA ASP A 26 -0.17 -1.52 -7.09
C ASP A 26 -1.25 -2.59 -7.26
N ILE A 27 -2.21 -2.62 -6.33
CA ILE A 27 -3.40 -3.48 -6.46
C ILE A 27 -4.22 -3.01 -7.67
N SER A 28 -4.39 -3.89 -8.65
CA SER A 28 -5.05 -3.60 -9.94
C SER A 28 -6.58 -3.75 -9.92
N SER A 29 -7.14 -4.22 -8.81
CA SER A 29 -8.55 -4.61 -8.71
C SER A 29 -9.21 -4.06 -7.45
N LYS A 30 -10.40 -3.45 -7.61
CA LYS A 30 -11.22 -2.99 -6.49
C LYS A 30 -11.54 -4.11 -5.51
N ASP A 31 -11.91 -5.28 -6.05
CA ASP A 31 -12.24 -6.46 -5.26
C ASP A 31 -11.05 -6.91 -4.39
N ALA A 32 -9.85 -6.97 -4.96
CA ALA A 32 -8.64 -7.28 -4.22
C ALA A 32 -8.34 -6.24 -3.13
N CYS A 33 -8.60 -4.96 -3.38
CA CYS A 33 -8.40 -3.89 -2.40
C CYS A 33 -9.40 -4.00 -1.22
N PHE A 34 -10.70 -4.10 -1.51
CA PHE A 34 -11.75 -4.00 -0.50
C PHE A 34 -12.10 -5.30 0.22
N ASN A 35 -11.75 -6.45 -0.36
CA ASN A 35 -11.95 -7.75 0.27
C ASN A 35 -10.61 -8.28 0.80
N THR A 36 -9.75 -8.80 -0.08
CA THR A 36 -8.55 -9.52 0.33
C THR A 36 -7.57 -8.64 1.09
N ALA A 37 -7.08 -7.56 0.48
CA ALA A 37 -6.00 -6.76 1.04
C ALA A 37 -6.40 -6.06 2.35
N LEU A 38 -7.63 -5.58 2.45
CA LEU A 38 -8.20 -4.99 3.67
C LEU A 38 -8.09 -5.94 4.88
N HIS A 39 -8.38 -7.23 4.69
CA HIS A 39 -8.23 -8.22 5.76
C HIS A 39 -6.77 -8.51 6.10
N PHE A 40 -5.91 -8.64 5.09
CA PHE A 40 -4.49 -8.95 5.27
C PHE A 40 -3.72 -7.85 6.00
N VAL A 41 -4.05 -6.59 5.74
CA VAL A 41 -3.35 -5.44 6.34
C VAL A 41 -3.99 -4.92 7.64
N GLY A 42 -4.94 -5.67 8.21
CA GLY A 42 -5.55 -5.33 9.49
C GLY A 42 -6.51 -4.14 9.45
N LEU A 43 -7.04 -3.80 8.29
CA LEU A 43 -8.03 -2.72 8.09
C LEU A 43 -9.48 -3.24 8.09
N SER A 44 -9.71 -4.41 8.70
CA SER A 44 -11.04 -4.98 8.84
C SER A 44 -11.98 -4.02 9.56
N GLY A 45 -13.11 -3.68 8.92
CA GLY A 45 -14.12 -2.77 9.47
C GLY A 45 -13.92 -1.29 9.13
N VAL A 46 -12.86 -0.93 8.40
CA VAL A 46 -12.68 0.42 7.85
C VAL A 46 -13.66 0.62 6.70
N ALA A 47 -14.24 1.83 6.59
CA ALA A 47 -15.11 2.17 5.47
C ALA A 47 -14.34 2.13 4.14
N THR A 48 -15.00 1.69 3.06
CA THR A 48 -14.39 1.61 1.72
C THR A 48 -15.01 2.64 0.77
N ALA A 49 -14.21 3.20 -0.13
CA ALA A 49 -14.68 4.18 -1.11
C ALA A 49 -13.94 4.08 -2.45
N GLU A 50 -14.67 4.10 -3.56
CA GLU A 50 -14.08 4.16 -4.90
C GLU A 50 -13.91 5.62 -5.35
N LEU A 51 -12.68 6.02 -5.71
CA LEU A 51 -12.33 7.39 -6.13
C LEU A 51 -11.48 7.36 -7.40
N ASN A 52 -12.14 7.39 -8.56
CA ASN A 52 -11.47 7.45 -9.86
C ASN A 52 -11.07 8.89 -10.22
N ASN A 53 -10.01 9.05 -11.01
CA ASN A 53 -9.48 10.34 -11.48
C ASN A 53 -9.01 11.30 -10.36
N PHE A 54 -8.55 10.77 -9.22
CA PHE A 54 -8.13 11.56 -8.07
C PHE A 54 -6.59 11.70 -7.94
N GLY A 55 -5.84 11.46 -9.02
CA GLY A 55 -4.38 11.56 -9.01
C GLY A 55 -3.68 10.36 -8.35
N PHE A 56 -4.40 9.27 -8.12
CA PHE A 56 -3.80 7.98 -7.77
C PHE A 56 -4.49 6.84 -8.51
N SER A 57 -3.76 5.74 -8.65
CA SER A 57 -4.24 4.46 -9.12
C SER A 57 -3.83 3.38 -8.11
N GLY A 58 -4.75 2.49 -7.76
CA GLY A 58 -4.53 1.40 -6.81
C GLY A 58 -5.31 1.55 -5.51
N CYS A 59 -4.80 0.92 -4.45
CA CYS A 59 -5.44 0.81 -3.14
C CYS A 59 -4.70 1.67 -2.10
N VAL A 60 -5.41 2.61 -1.47
CA VAL A 60 -4.82 3.61 -0.58
C VAL A 60 -5.67 3.77 0.67
N TYR A 61 -5.07 3.60 1.84
CA TYR A 61 -5.71 3.90 3.11
C TYR A 61 -5.46 5.36 3.52
N ASN A 62 -6.54 6.12 3.67
CA ASN A 62 -6.50 7.47 4.21
C ASN A 62 -6.63 7.41 5.74
N THR A 63 -5.52 7.69 6.42
CA THR A 63 -5.43 7.66 7.88
C THR A 63 -6.23 8.77 8.57
N VAL A 64 -6.45 9.91 7.90
CA VAL A 64 -7.19 11.06 8.46
C VAL A 64 -8.69 10.79 8.43
N ALA A 65 -9.20 10.29 7.30
CA ALA A 65 -10.61 9.97 7.15
C ALA A 65 -10.99 8.59 7.73
N ASN A 66 -10.00 7.73 8.01
CA ASN A 66 -10.19 6.32 8.34
C ASN A 66 -11.01 5.58 7.26
N ILE A 67 -10.57 5.69 6.00
CA ILE A 67 -11.24 5.09 4.83
C ILE A 67 -10.20 4.40 3.94
N LEU A 68 -10.50 3.18 3.49
CA LEU A 68 -9.74 2.50 2.45
C LEU A 68 -10.31 2.85 1.08
N MET A 69 -9.48 3.42 0.23
CA MET A 69 -9.89 3.97 -1.05
C MET A 69 -9.29 3.14 -2.19
N TYR A 70 -10.07 2.89 -3.24
CA TYR A 70 -9.58 2.33 -4.49
C TYR A 70 -9.82 3.33 -5.61
N GLY A 71 -8.81 3.61 -6.41
CA GLY A 71 -8.91 4.58 -7.50
C GLY A 71 -8.24 4.09 -8.76
N VAL A 72 -8.74 4.57 -9.91
CA VAL A 72 -8.07 4.45 -11.20
C VAL A 72 -8.02 5.83 -11.83
N THR A 73 -6.82 6.30 -12.17
CA THR A 73 -6.58 7.53 -12.93
C THR A 73 -5.95 7.15 -14.28
N PRO A 74 -6.70 7.26 -15.40
CA PRO A 74 -6.17 6.92 -16.73
C PRO A 74 -4.94 7.75 -17.09
N GLY A 75 -3.91 7.10 -17.64
CA GLY A 75 -2.68 7.75 -18.08
C GLY A 75 -1.69 8.10 -16.96
N LEU A 76 -2.00 7.80 -15.69
CA LEU A 76 -1.09 7.99 -14.57
C LEU A 76 -0.19 6.76 -14.38
N ALA A 77 1.12 6.94 -14.45
CA ALA A 77 2.05 5.86 -14.11
C ALA A 77 2.10 5.63 -12.59
N ALA A 78 2.40 4.39 -12.17
CA ALA A 78 2.58 4.04 -10.74
C ALA A 78 3.62 4.92 -10.03
N ALA A 79 4.68 5.35 -10.76
CA ALA A 79 5.71 6.25 -10.25
C ALA A 79 5.22 7.69 -10.03
N GLU A 80 4.07 8.06 -10.61
CA GLU A 80 3.45 9.39 -10.53
C GLU A 80 2.28 9.44 -9.56
N ASN A 81 1.94 8.30 -8.93
CA ASN A 81 0.96 8.23 -7.86
C ASN A 81 1.24 9.29 -6.78
N MET A 82 0.19 9.92 -6.26
CA MET A 82 0.31 10.88 -5.17
C MET A 82 0.89 10.24 -3.90
N ALA A 83 2.07 10.71 -3.48
CA ALA A 83 2.67 10.35 -2.21
C ALA A 83 2.31 11.38 -1.13
N GLN A 84 1.26 11.12 -0.34
CA GLN A 84 0.89 11.99 0.79
C GLN A 84 1.14 11.27 2.12
N SER A 85 1.57 12.01 3.14
CA SER A 85 1.82 11.44 4.49
C SER A 85 0.58 10.83 5.13
N SER A 86 -0.61 11.31 4.78
CA SER A 86 -1.89 10.76 5.23
C SER A 86 -2.31 9.49 4.47
N PHE A 87 -1.69 9.21 3.33
CA PHE A 87 -2.04 8.13 2.41
C PHE A 87 -1.04 6.98 2.56
N ARG A 88 -1.57 5.81 2.91
CA ARG A 88 -0.79 4.58 3.06
C ARG A 88 -1.19 3.62 1.95
N TYR A 89 -0.30 3.41 0.99
CA TYR A 89 -0.56 2.52 -0.13
C TYR A 89 -0.61 1.06 0.34
N VAL A 90 -1.56 0.31 -0.21
CA VAL A 90 -1.64 -1.14 -0.08
C VAL A 90 -1.16 -1.76 -1.38
N CYS A 91 -0.07 -2.51 -1.30
CA CYS A 91 0.66 -3.04 -2.45
C CYS A 91 0.48 -4.54 -2.59
N ASP A 92 0.51 -5.05 -3.81
CA ASP A 92 0.46 -6.49 -4.12
C ASP A 92 1.88 -7.11 -4.06
N GLY A 93 2.48 -7.01 -2.88
CA GLY A 93 3.76 -7.65 -2.56
C GLY A 93 4.25 -7.33 -1.15
N ILE A 94 5.41 -7.86 -0.79
CA ILE A 94 6.06 -7.57 0.48
C ILE A 94 7.04 -6.40 0.33
N ALA A 95 6.82 -5.34 1.09
CA ALA A 95 7.77 -4.24 1.23
C ALA A 95 9.01 -4.73 1.95
N THR A 96 10.06 -5.03 1.17
CA THR A 96 11.35 -5.42 1.74
C THR A 96 12.07 -4.14 2.16
N THR A 97 11.98 -3.79 3.44
CA THR A 97 12.80 -2.72 4.00
C THR A 97 14.24 -3.21 4.03
N THR A 98 15.12 -2.64 3.20
CA THR A 98 16.56 -2.91 3.30
C THR A 98 17.07 -2.13 4.50
N THR A 99 17.04 -2.74 5.69
CA THR A 99 17.70 -2.16 6.86
C THR A 99 19.21 -2.30 6.66
N THR A 100 19.87 -1.25 6.17
CA THR A 100 21.33 -1.18 6.21
C THR A 100 21.74 -1.03 7.67
N ALA A 101 21.95 -2.14 8.36
CA ALA A 101 22.61 -2.15 9.65
C ALA A 101 24.08 -1.77 9.41
N THR A 102 24.39 -0.48 9.48
CA THR A 102 25.78 -0.04 9.64
C THR A 102 26.22 -0.53 11.01
N ALA A 103 26.98 -1.64 11.04
CA ALA A 103 27.64 -2.09 12.25
C ALA A 103 28.57 -0.95 12.71
N ALA A 104 28.17 -0.23 13.76
CA ALA A 104 29.05 0.68 14.46
C ALA A 104 30.20 -0.17 15.02
N LYS A 105 31.36 -0.07 14.36
CA LYS A 105 32.61 -0.65 14.84
C LYS A 105 32.91 0.01 16.18
N ALA A 106 32.89 -0.79 17.24
CA ALA A 106 33.51 -0.44 18.53
C ALA A 106 35.04 -0.45 18.40
#